data_AF-A0A7C5KHT5-F1
#
_entry.id   AF-A0A7C5KHT5-F1
#
_cell.length_a   1.000
_cell.length_b   1.000
_cell.length_c   1.000
_cell.angle_alpha   90.00
_cell.angle_beta   90.00
_cell.angle_gamma   90.00
#
_symmetry.space_group_name_H-M   'P 1'
#
loop_
_entity.id
_entity.type
_entity.pdbx_description
1 polymer ?
#
loop_
_entity_poly.entity_id
_entity_poly.type
_entity_poly.pdbx_seq_one_letter_code
_entity_poly.pdbx_strand_id
1 'polypeptide(L)'
;MTGKGGNGGMYDAVKGPSYIPQGGAPGPTVWNDKDPDNNFYGRDVRVKNGRETIVIGELKAPMGGQGGGGGGDRIPSSAVPNPGFPADNKGGGGGAGGGVLIIKAIGPIVVTKTGRISADGGNGGGGEASGSCNQGGGGAGGSGGTVILMSAQKIEVEAKDQASIDSGFFPISADGGVGTTGTYGGGGGFSSKYPRRNIGRPNRGGFGGMGLVELFAPDPVNNIVIPKGQIRPEPIRLPSTFGFLSRARSRWIFTGATVRQTKNSSWPRYLDPALAGGKRGPEYRFAGTHKSGPQAGYVDYRSSVTGPGKATGWFYFPVIVSGVVSKAVPAGGDSAFHVVEYAKGGLGETNSLKGARLQVVQGGANVLGEWLVMGNTDKKVYLSPKGGPAFSASFAGNEFRVVAKYFDVWTAGANGFPLRVIGKDSSPKVNVRFGFAACAGFDKDGNPIARYPAKGFAYDLETPSEREKFWSDGKGGYLGRPYVMFDILFNLSYNPANPSVPMSFGELTPSTPRPEVRSLVLPFRF
;
A
#
# COMPACT_ATOMS: atom_id res chain seq x y z
N MET A 1 4.04 20.82 -17.51
CA MET A 1 4.95 21.55 -16.61
C MET A 1 5.77 22.57 -17.42
N THR A 2 5.18 23.62 -18.00
CA THR A 2 5.96 24.51 -18.89
C THR A 2 5.53 25.98 -18.89
N GLY A 3 6.47 26.87 -19.22
CA GLY A 3 6.27 28.32 -19.33
C GLY A 3 6.83 28.87 -20.65
N LYS A 4 6.03 29.69 -21.36
CA LYS A 4 6.38 30.29 -22.67
C LYS A 4 7.16 31.59 -22.49
N GLY A 5 8.23 31.80 -23.25
CA GLY A 5 9.02 33.04 -23.29
C GLY A 5 8.20 34.24 -23.77
N GLY A 6 8.62 35.45 -23.37
CA GLY A 6 7.98 36.69 -23.78
C GLY A 6 8.39 37.08 -25.19
N ASN A 7 7.45 37.60 -25.97
CA ASN A 7 7.78 38.12 -27.29
C ASN A 7 8.65 39.39 -27.15
N GLY A 8 9.51 39.68 -28.11
CA GLY A 8 10.16 40.98 -28.21
C GLY A 8 9.21 42.05 -28.77
N GLY A 9 9.56 43.33 -28.63
CA GLY A 9 8.86 44.43 -29.29
C GLY A 9 9.33 44.68 -30.72
N MET A 10 8.47 45.24 -31.58
CA MET A 10 8.77 45.66 -32.96
C MET A 10 9.16 44.52 -33.91
N TYR A 11 10.41 44.46 -34.38
CA TYR A 11 10.82 43.63 -35.51
C TYR A 11 11.68 42.44 -35.06
N ASP A 12 11.40 41.26 -35.62
CA ASP A 12 12.17 40.04 -35.41
C ASP A 12 13.57 40.16 -36.01
N ALA A 13 14.59 39.84 -35.21
CA ALA A 13 16.00 39.96 -35.58
C ALA A 13 16.39 39.12 -36.81
N VAL A 14 15.65 38.06 -37.09
CA VAL A 14 15.91 37.07 -38.16
C VAL A 14 14.91 37.22 -39.30
N LYS A 15 13.63 37.45 -38.99
CA LYS A 15 12.54 37.50 -39.99
C LYS A 15 12.20 38.92 -40.48
N GLY A 16 12.72 39.95 -39.81
CA GLY A 16 12.56 41.34 -40.23
C GLY A 16 11.22 41.97 -39.84
N PRO A 17 10.80 43.05 -40.54
CA PRO A 17 9.91 44.06 -39.99
C PRO A 17 8.42 43.68 -39.98
N SER A 18 8.05 42.60 -40.67
CA SER A 18 6.67 42.09 -40.67
C SER A 18 6.40 41.07 -39.56
N TYR A 19 7.39 40.77 -38.70
CA TYR A 19 7.30 39.73 -37.68
C TYR A 19 7.65 40.28 -36.30
N ILE A 20 6.89 39.85 -35.30
CA ILE A 20 7.17 40.11 -33.88
C ILE A 20 8.13 39.03 -33.38
N PRO A 21 9.26 39.36 -32.73
CA PRO A 21 10.17 38.37 -32.17
C PRO A 21 9.42 37.45 -31.20
N GLN A 22 9.42 36.15 -31.45
CA GLN A 22 8.72 35.19 -30.59
C GLN A 22 9.64 34.70 -29.47
N GLY A 23 9.16 34.75 -28.23
CA GLY A 23 9.85 34.08 -27.12
C GLY A 23 9.85 32.57 -27.29
N GLY A 24 10.80 31.89 -26.63
CA GLY A 24 10.95 30.45 -26.69
C GLY A 24 9.66 29.70 -26.32
N ALA A 25 9.34 28.66 -27.09
CA ALA A 25 8.18 27.83 -26.83
C ALA A 25 8.31 27.06 -25.50
N PRO A 26 7.19 26.77 -24.80
CA PRO A 26 7.19 25.80 -23.73
C PRO A 26 7.62 24.43 -24.25
N GLY A 27 8.37 23.66 -23.46
CA GLY A 27 8.65 22.26 -23.80
C GLY A 27 7.41 21.35 -23.82
N PRO A 28 7.57 20.08 -24.22
CA PRO A 28 6.47 19.13 -24.27
C PRO A 28 5.99 18.75 -22.86
N THR A 29 4.72 18.37 -22.73
CA THR A 29 4.21 17.79 -21.47
C THR A 29 4.82 16.41 -21.23
N VAL A 30 4.99 16.04 -19.96
CA VAL A 30 5.50 14.71 -19.57
C VAL A 30 4.40 13.63 -19.50
N TRP A 31 3.14 14.06 -19.61
CA TRP A 31 1.96 13.20 -19.61
C TRP A 31 1.70 12.65 -21.02
N ASN A 32 1.42 11.36 -21.12
CA ASN A 32 1.24 10.66 -22.40
C ASN A 32 -0.21 10.72 -22.89
N ASP A 33 -1.17 10.88 -21.97
CA ASP A 33 -2.58 10.99 -22.31
C ASP A 33 -3.25 12.24 -21.69
N LYS A 34 -4.59 12.26 -21.70
CA LYS A 34 -5.41 13.36 -21.16
C LYS A 34 -6.12 12.98 -19.85
N ASP A 35 -5.89 11.78 -19.32
CA ASP A 35 -6.50 11.31 -18.10
C ASP A 35 -5.80 11.97 -16.89
N PRO A 36 -6.45 12.89 -16.17
CA PRO A 36 -5.82 13.47 -14.99
C PRO A 36 -5.67 12.47 -13.85
N ASP A 37 -6.37 11.33 -13.89
CA ASP A 37 -6.36 10.35 -12.80
C ASP A 37 -5.03 9.64 -12.63
N ASN A 38 -4.23 9.47 -13.68
CA ASN A 38 -2.96 8.72 -13.67
C ASN A 38 -1.71 9.64 -13.71
N ASN A 39 -1.87 10.95 -13.56
CA ASN A 39 -0.79 11.95 -13.61
C ASN A 39 0.11 11.93 -12.35
N PHE A 40 0.76 10.81 -12.07
CA PHE A 40 1.64 10.61 -10.92
C PHE A 40 2.72 9.55 -11.20
N TYR A 41 3.66 9.40 -10.28
CA TYR A 41 4.67 8.35 -10.22
C TYR A 41 4.24 7.26 -9.24
N GLY A 42 4.34 6.00 -9.66
CA GLY A 42 4.06 4.84 -8.80
C GLY A 42 2.68 4.22 -9.04
N ARG A 43 2.02 3.79 -7.95
CA ARG A 43 0.76 3.04 -8.02
C ARG A 43 -0.19 3.50 -6.93
N ASP A 44 -1.47 3.54 -7.25
CA ASP A 44 -2.55 3.87 -6.35
C ASP A 44 -3.61 2.76 -6.35
N VAL A 45 -4.40 2.68 -5.29
CA VAL A 45 -5.59 1.83 -5.20
C VAL A 45 -6.78 2.74 -4.99
N ARG A 46 -7.63 2.86 -6.02
CA ARG A 46 -8.82 3.70 -5.98
C ARG A 46 -10.08 2.85 -5.97
N VAL A 47 -11.10 3.31 -5.26
CA VAL A 47 -12.43 2.70 -5.34
C VAL A 47 -13.17 3.36 -6.50
N LYS A 48 -13.40 2.63 -7.59
CA LYS A 48 -14.26 3.03 -8.70
C LYS A 48 -15.47 2.08 -8.72
N ASN A 49 -16.69 2.63 -8.61
CA ASN A 49 -17.95 1.86 -8.57
C ASN A 49 -17.91 0.73 -7.52
N GLY A 50 -17.66 1.06 -6.25
CA GLY A 50 -17.63 0.08 -5.15
C GLY A 50 -16.46 -0.90 -5.18
N ARG A 51 -15.59 -0.85 -6.21
CA ARG A 51 -14.50 -1.80 -6.42
C ARG A 51 -13.12 -1.14 -6.35
N GLU A 52 -12.24 -1.72 -5.53
CA GLU A 52 -10.81 -1.38 -5.51
C GLU A 52 -10.19 -1.73 -6.88
N THR A 53 -9.64 -0.72 -7.53
CA THR A 53 -8.96 -0.78 -8.82
C THR A 53 -7.56 -0.21 -8.67
N ILE A 54 -6.57 -0.92 -9.19
CA ILE A 54 -5.18 -0.46 -9.20
C ILE A 54 -5.04 0.54 -10.36
N VAL A 55 -4.56 1.75 -10.07
CA VAL A 55 -4.19 2.75 -11.06
C VAL A 55 -2.67 2.85 -11.08
N ILE A 56 -2.07 2.70 -12.25
CA ILE A 56 -0.63 2.86 -12.45
C ILE A 56 -0.41 4.28 -12.95
N GLY A 57 0.50 5.02 -12.29
CA GLY A 57 0.85 6.37 -12.72
C GLY A 57 1.61 6.37 -14.04
N GLU A 58 1.44 7.42 -14.85
CA GLU A 58 2.11 7.56 -16.15
C GLU A 58 3.61 7.76 -16.06
N LEU A 59 4.11 8.38 -14.97
CA LEU A 59 5.53 8.64 -14.82
C LEU A 59 6.28 7.34 -14.52
N LYS A 60 7.25 7.03 -15.39
CA LYS A 60 8.17 5.89 -15.20
C LYS A 60 9.23 6.17 -14.14
N ALA A 61 9.55 7.44 -13.90
CA ALA A 61 10.48 7.91 -12.90
C ALA A 61 10.04 9.31 -12.41
N PRO A 62 10.43 9.72 -11.19
CA PRO A 62 10.28 11.11 -10.76
C PRO A 62 11.03 12.04 -11.73
N MET A 63 10.35 13.07 -12.23
CA MET A 63 10.89 13.99 -13.24
C MET A 63 11.08 15.38 -12.67
N GLY A 64 12.18 16.03 -13.01
CA GLY A 64 12.39 17.45 -12.72
C GLY A 64 11.50 18.34 -13.59
N GLY A 65 11.45 19.61 -13.22
CA GLY A 65 10.82 20.66 -14.00
C GLY A 65 11.62 20.99 -15.25
N GLN A 66 10.96 21.60 -16.22
CA GLN A 66 11.59 22.08 -17.45
C GLN A 66 11.97 23.56 -17.33
N GLY A 67 13.01 23.95 -18.05
CA GLY A 67 13.39 25.36 -18.18
C GLY A 67 12.31 26.18 -18.89
N GLY A 68 12.26 27.47 -18.58
CA GLY A 68 11.42 28.44 -19.28
C GLY A 68 12.02 28.83 -20.63
N GLY A 69 11.19 29.24 -21.57
CA GLY A 69 11.66 29.82 -22.84
C GLY A 69 12.38 31.15 -22.65
N GLY A 70 13.46 31.38 -23.40
CA GLY A 70 14.13 32.68 -23.47
C GLY A 70 13.22 33.75 -24.08
N GLY A 71 13.47 35.01 -23.76
CA GLY A 71 12.78 36.15 -24.36
C GLY A 71 13.26 36.43 -25.78
N GLY A 72 12.41 37.05 -26.61
CA GLY A 72 12.78 37.47 -27.96
C GLY A 72 13.66 38.72 -27.98
N ASP A 73 14.69 38.72 -28.81
CA ASP A 73 15.52 39.89 -29.10
C ASP A 73 14.74 40.94 -29.90
N ARG A 74 15.06 42.22 -29.73
CA ARG A 74 14.53 43.30 -30.57
C ARG A 74 15.63 43.92 -31.42
N ILE A 75 15.31 44.16 -32.68
CA ILE A 75 16.05 45.08 -33.55
C ILE A 75 15.16 46.26 -33.97
N PRO A 76 15.68 47.51 -33.98
CA PRO A 76 14.90 48.69 -34.34
C PRO A 76 14.76 48.91 -35.85
N SER A 77 15.48 48.16 -36.70
CA SER A 77 15.53 48.35 -38.15
C SER A 77 15.65 47.03 -38.90
N SER A 78 15.02 46.92 -40.07
CA SER A 78 15.15 45.79 -40.99
C SER A 78 16.35 45.86 -41.94
N ALA A 79 17.17 46.91 -41.85
CA ALA A 79 18.34 47.10 -42.69
C ALA A 79 19.58 46.44 -42.07
N VAL A 80 20.39 45.75 -42.88
CA VAL A 80 21.66 45.12 -42.48
C VAL A 80 22.82 45.74 -43.28
N PRO A 81 23.90 46.22 -42.62
CA PRO A 81 24.07 46.32 -41.16
C PRO A 81 23.14 47.39 -40.57
N ASN A 82 22.61 47.13 -39.37
CA ASN A 82 21.72 48.08 -38.71
C ASN A 82 22.53 49.32 -38.24
N PRO A 83 22.28 50.52 -38.79
CA PRO A 83 23.02 51.73 -38.38
C PRO A 83 22.74 52.15 -36.94
N GLY A 84 21.69 51.61 -36.29
CA GLY A 84 21.36 51.80 -34.88
C GLY A 84 21.84 50.68 -33.96
N PHE A 85 23.05 50.13 -34.18
CA PHE A 85 23.63 49.06 -33.37
C PHE A 85 23.58 49.27 -31.84
N PRO A 86 23.73 50.49 -31.29
CA PRO A 86 23.60 50.74 -29.84
C PRO A 86 22.19 50.56 -29.25
N ALA A 87 21.18 50.30 -30.08
CA ALA A 87 19.78 50.12 -29.70
C ALA A 87 19.28 48.67 -29.91
N ASP A 88 20.20 47.70 -29.99
CA ASP A 88 19.82 46.30 -29.88
C ASP A 88 19.39 45.99 -28.43
N ASN A 89 18.27 45.29 -28.26
CA ASN A 89 17.84 44.86 -26.92
C ASN A 89 17.79 43.33 -26.91
N LYS A 90 18.63 42.72 -26.07
CA LYS A 90 18.65 41.27 -25.93
C LYS A 90 17.46 40.77 -25.10
N GLY A 91 16.91 39.63 -25.48
CA GLY A 91 15.92 38.90 -24.71
C GLY A 91 16.52 38.33 -23.42
N GLY A 92 15.68 38.19 -22.39
CA GLY A 92 16.09 37.64 -21.11
C GLY A 92 16.22 36.11 -21.13
N GLY A 93 17.16 35.56 -20.37
CA GLY A 93 17.29 34.11 -20.22
C GLY A 93 16.06 33.47 -19.55
N GLY A 94 15.69 32.26 -19.95
CA GLY A 94 14.63 31.50 -19.29
C GLY A 94 15.03 31.02 -17.89
N GLY A 95 14.06 30.85 -17.00
CA GLY A 95 14.27 30.33 -15.66
C GLY A 95 14.54 28.83 -15.65
N ALA A 96 15.36 28.33 -14.73
CA ALA A 96 15.66 26.90 -14.60
C ALA A 96 14.44 26.11 -14.07
N GLY A 97 14.28 24.85 -14.49
CA GLY A 97 13.28 23.96 -13.90
C GLY A 97 13.65 23.51 -12.49
N GLY A 98 12.66 23.26 -11.65
CA GLY A 98 12.87 22.72 -10.30
C GLY A 98 13.41 21.29 -10.32
N GLY A 99 14.16 20.90 -9.28
CA GLY A 99 14.73 19.55 -9.17
C GLY A 99 13.74 18.46 -8.72
N VAL A 100 14.25 17.26 -8.47
CA VAL A 100 13.50 16.19 -7.81
C VAL A 100 14.00 16.05 -6.36
N LEU A 101 13.09 16.10 -5.39
CA LEU A 101 13.37 15.81 -4.00
C LEU A 101 12.54 14.62 -3.54
N ILE A 102 13.20 13.59 -3.00
CA ILE A 102 12.55 12.40 -2.46
C ILE A 102 13.00 12.24 -1.00
N ILE A 103 12.06 12.31 -0.07
CA ILE A 103 12.29 12.05 1.35
C ILE A 103 11.56 10.77 1.73
N LYS A 104 12.30 9.81 2.30
CA LYS A 104 11.75 8.55 2.83
C LYS A 104 12.05 8.46 4.32
N ALA A 105 11.00 8.43 5.13
CA ALA A 105 11.09 8.34 6.58
C ALA A 105 10.37 7.09 7.10
N ILE A 106 11.05 6.32 7.95
CA ILE A 106 10.40 5.24 8.71
C ILE A 106 9.50 5.83 9.82
N GLY A 107 9.90 6.98 10.38
CA GLY A 107 9.07 7.76 11.30
C GLY A 107 8.10 8.70 10.58
N PRO A 108 7.39 9.56 11.34
CA PRO A 108 6.54 10.58 10.78
C PRO A 108 7.38 11.67 10.09
N ILE A 109 6.83 12.30 9.06
CA ILE A 109 7.37 13.55 8.50
C ILE A 109 6.50 14.68 9.05
N VAL A 110 7.11 15.60 9.79
CA VAL A 110 6.41 16.77 10.35
C VAL A 110 7.03 18.03 9.77
N VAL A 111 6.27 18.77 8.96
CA VAL A 111 6.67 20.10 8.48
C VAL A 111 6.06 21.12 9.43
N THR A 112 6.91 21.68 10.29
CA THR A 112 6.49 22.67 11.30
C THR A 112 6.13 24.01 10.66
N LYS A 113 5.56 24.92 11.45
CA LYS A 113 5.21 26.30 11.02
C LYS A 113 6.37 27.07 10.39
N THR A 114 7.63 26.76 10.72
CA THR A 114 8.81 27.41 10.12
C THR A 114 9.44 26.58 9.01
N GLY A 115 9.10 25.29 8.93
CA GLY A 115 9.59 24.37 7.91
C GLY A 115 9.20 24.79 6.49
N ARG A 116 10.06 24.45 5.54
CA ARG A 116 9.81 24.56 4.10
C ARG A 116 10.51 23.43 3.35
N ILE A 117 9.78 22.82 2.43
CA ILE A 117 10.30 21.89 1.43
C ILE A 117 9.94 22.48 0.06
N SER A 118 10.93 22.73 -0.79
CA SER A 118 10.72 23.37 -2.09
C SER A 118 11.49 22.66 -3.19
N ALA A 119 10.81 22.44 -4.30
CA ALA A 119 11.36 22.12 -5.61
C ALA A 119 10.86 23.13 -6.65
N ASP A 120 10.81 24.40 -6.27
CA ASP A 120 10.29 25.46 -7.13
C ASP A 120 11.20 25.70 -8.35
N GLY A 121 10.59 26.11 -9.46
CA GLY A 121 11.30 26.56 -10.65
C GLY A 121 11.88 27.96 -10.48
N GLY A 122 12.99 28.22 -11.15
CA GLY A 122 13.65 29.52 -11.17
C GLY A 122 12.89 30.56 -11.98
N ASN A 123 13.13 31.82 -11.66
CA ASN A 123 12.57 32.95 -12.40
C ASN A 123 13.33 33.17 -13.71
N GLY A 124 12.61 33.57 -14.77
CA GLY A 124 13.23 34.04 -16.00
C GLY A 124 13.86 35.41 -15.81
N GLY A 125 14.96 35.67 -16.50
CA GLY A 125 15.62 36.97 -16.55
C GLY A 125 14.83 37.99 -17.37
N GLY A 126 15.01 39.27 -17.04
CA GLY A 126 14.44 40.36 -17.82
C GLY A 126 15.21 40.53 -19.13
N GLY A 127 14.52 40.92 -20.20
CA GLY A 127 15.20 41.44 -21.38
C GLY A 127 15.95 42.73 -21.05
N GLU A 128 16.98 43.04 -21.83
CA GLU A 128 17.80 44.23 -21.66
C GLU A 128 16.96 45.51 -21.66
N ALA A 129 17.22 46.38 -20.68
CA ALA A 129 16.64 47.73 -20.60
C ALA A 129 17.71 48.75 -20.98
N SER A 130 17.51 49.46 -22.11
CA SER A 130 18.39 50.56 -22.53
C SER A 130 17.58 51.86 -22.62
N GLY A 131 17.94 52.86 -21.81
CA GLY A 131 17.20 54.12 -21.68
C GLY A 131 15.74 53.94 -21.21
N SER A 132 14.82 54.73 -21.76
CA SER A 132 13.36 54.63 -21.49
C SER A 132 12.66 53.45 -22.19
N CYS A 133 13.42 52.51 -22.77
CA CYS A 133 12.90 51.48 -23.64
C CYS A 133 12.98 50.07 -23.02
N ASN A 134 11.81 49.49 -22.71
CA ASN A 134 11.66 48.16 -22.09
C ASN A 134 11.22 47.10 -23.11
N GLN A 135 11.84 47.05 -24.29
CA GLN A 135 11.28 46.32 -25.44
C GLN A 135 11.97 44.98 -25.77
N GLY A 136 13.06 44.62 -25.08
CA GLY A 136 13.57 43.24 -25.09
C GLY A 136 12.60 42.29 -24.39
N GLY A 137 12.34 41.13 -24.98
CA GLY A 137 11.40 40.14 -24.43
C GLY A 137 11.91 39.57 -23.10
N GLY A 138 11.02 39.45 -22.11
CA GLY A 138 11.33 38.76 -20.86
C GLY A 138 11.46 37.24 -21.03
N GLY A 139 12.41 36.61 -20.33
CA GLY A 139 12.47 35.15 -20.21
C GLY A 139 11.34 34.61 -19.34
N ALA A 140 10.83 33.43 -19.67
CA ALA A 140 9.79 32.75 -18.89
C ALA A 140 10.33 32.15 -17.60
N GLY A 141 9.48 31.99 -16.58
CA GLY A 141 9.82 31.16 -15.43
C GLY A 141 9.96 29.69 -15.80
N GLY A 142 10.90 28.99 -15.15
CA GLY A 142 11.01 27.55 -15.22
C GLY A 142 9.91 26.87 -14.42
N SER A 143 9.52 25.65 -14.80
CA SER A 143 8.45 24.94 -14.09
C SER A 143 8.92 24.40 -12.74
N GLY A 144 7.97 24.18 -11.84
CA GLY A 144 8.23 23.42 -10.62
C GLY A 144 8.71 22.00 -10.93
N GLY A 145 9.47 21.44 -10.01
CA GLY A 145 10.00 20.09 -10.05
C GLY A 145 9.07 19.06 -9.40
N THR A 146 9.64 18.03 -8.78
CA THR A 146 8.86 16.98 -8.09
C THR A 146 9.28 16.87 -6.64
N VAL A 147 8.32 16.94 -5.73
CA VAL A 147 8.51 16.62 -4.30
C VAL A 147 7.77 15.33 -3.99
N ILE A 148 8.49 14.33 -3.51
CA ILE A 148 7.92 13.08 -3.04
C ILE A 148 8.28 12.89 -1.56
N LEU A 149 7.27 12.91 -0.69
CA LEU A 149 7.44 12.63 0.73
C LEU A 149 6.82 11.28 1.02
N MET A 150 7.58 10.36 1.59
CA MET A 150 7.10 9.04 1.96
C MET A 150 7.36 8.77 3.43
N SER A 151 6.29 8.52 4.18
CA SER A 151 6.37 8.09 5.58
C SER A 151 5.78 6.69 5.73
N ALA A 152 6.44 5.87 6.53
CA ALA A 152 5.88 4.62 7.02
C ALA A 152 4.84 4.80 8.14
N GLN A 153 4.53 6.04 8.53
CA GLN A 153 3.58 6.38 9.58
C GLN A 153 2.57 7.44 9.16
N LYS A 154 3.00 8.70 9.13
CA LYS A 154 2.15 9.86 8.84
C LYS A 154 2.97 11.02 8.31
N ILE A 155 2.30 11.88 7.55
CA ILE A 155 2.81 13.16 7.10
C ILE A 155 1.90 14.22 7.71
N GLU A 156 2.49 15.16 8.44
CA GLU A 156 1.78 16.24 9.10
C GLU A 156 2.40 17.57 8.69
N VAL A 157 1.54 18.51 8.30
CA VAL A 157 1.93 19.87 7.93
C VAL A 157 1.20 20.83 8.87
N GLU A 158 1.97 21.58 9.65
CA GLU A 158 1.40 22.63 10.49
C GLU A 158 0.97 23.82 9.61
N ALA A 159 -0.19 24.40 9.91
CA ALA A 159 -0.70 25.54 9.17
C ALA A 159 0.20 26.77 9.35
N LYS A 160 0.64 27.36 8.25
CA LYS A 160 1.13 28.75 8.23
C LYS A 160 -0.04 29.71 8.20
N ASP A 161 0.23 30.93 8.69
CA ASP A 161 -0.72 32.02 8.60
C ASP A 161 -1.00 32.39 7.13
N GLN A 162 -2.17 33.00 6.89
CA GLN A 162 -2.58 33.37 5.55
C GLN A 162 -1.62 34.39 4.94
N ALA A 163 -0.99 35.26 5.75
CA ALA A 163 0.00 36.23 5.28
C ALA A 163 1.23 35.54 4.66
N SER A 164 1.73 34.46 5.26
CA SER A 164 2.81 33.64 4.70
C SER A 164 2.40 33.02 3.37
N ILE A 165 1.19 32.44 3.30
CA ILE A 165 0.67 31.85 2.06
C ILE A 165 0.51 32.90 0.95
N ASP A 166 -0.03 34.08 1.28
CA ASP A 166 -0.22 35.20 0.35
C ASP A 166 1.10 35.76 -0.18
N SER A 167 2.18 35.67 0.63
CA SER A 167 3.54 36.01 0.20
C SER A 167 4.24 34.90 -0.62
N GLY A 168 3.56 33.78 -0.87
CA GLY A 168 4.08 32.65 -1.64
C GLY A 168 4.91 31.65 -0.82
N PHE A 169 4.91 31.76 0.50
CA PHE A 169 5.60 30.83 1.38
C PHE A 169 4.70 29.64 1.73
N PHE A 170 4.77 28.57 0.94
CA PHE A 170 4.10 27.31 1.24
C PHE A 170 5.03 26.37 2.04
N PRO A 171 4.54 25.65 3.06
CA PRO A 171 5.28 24.57 3.72
C PRO A 171 5.88 23.56 2.76
N ILE A 172 5.14 23.18 1.71
CA ILE A 172 5.62 22.29 0.65
C ILE A 172 5.26 22.92 -0.70
N SER A 173 6.25 23.06 -1.57
CA SER A 173 6.12 23.77 -2.85
C SER A 173 6.90 23.07 -3.97
N ALA A 174 6.25 22.92 -5.12
CA ALA A 174 6.85 22.57 -6.40
C ALA A 174 6.21 23.48 -7.46
N ASP A 175 6.27 24.78 -7.21
CA ASP A 175 5.67 25.81 -8.05
C ASP A 175 6.63 26.27 -9.14
N GLY A 176 6.10 26.74 -10.26
CA GLY A 176 6.92 27.36 -11.31
C GLY A 176 7.31 28.79 -10.95
N GLY A 177 8.47 29.22 -11.43
CA GLY A 177 8.95 30.59 -11.30
C GLY A 177 8.15 31.58 -12.15
N VAL A 178 8.49 32.86 -12.01
CA VAL A 178 7.89 33.95 -12.79
C VAL A 178 8.78 34.36 -13.96
N GLY A 179 8.16 34.79 -15.06
CA GLY A 179 8.87 35.55 -16.07
C GLY A 179 9.06 37.00 -15.62
N THR A 180 10.24 37.55 -15.82
CA THR A 180 10.52 38.95 -15.47
C THR A 180 10.67 39.80 -16.73
N THR A 181 10.78 41.11 -16.57
CA THR A 181 11.02 42.07 -17.67
C THR A 181 12.03 43.07 -17.17
N GLY A 182 13.02 43.44 -17.99
CA GLY A 182 13.91 44.54 -17.63
C GLY A 182 13.11 45.83 -17.57
N THR A 183 13.31 46.60 -16.50
CA THR A 183 12.81 47.96 -16.42
C THR A 183 13.88 48.88 -15.90
N TYR A 184 14.10 49.98 -16.62
CA TYR A 184 14.86 51.11 -16.12
C TYR A 184 14.16 51.63 -14.84
N GLY A 185 14.81 51.58 -13.68
CA GLY A 185 14.22 51.93 -12.38
C GLY A 185 13.48 50.81 -11.63
N GLY A 186 13.54 49.55 -12.08
CA GLY A 186 13.26 48.36 -11.23
C GLY A 186 11.80 47.94 -10.99
N GLY A 187 10.80 48.55 -11.62
CA GLY A 187 9.38 48.38 -11.22
C GLY A 187 8.43 47.51 -12.08
N GLY A 188 8.86 46.88 -13.18
CA GLY A 188 7.91 46.31 -14.16
C GLY A 188 7.74 44.79 -14.24
N GLY A 189 8.59 44.02 -13.55
CA GLY A 189 8.54 42.55 -13.52
C GLY A 189 7.44 42.01 -12.59
N PHE A 190 7.03 40.75 -12.81
CA PHE A 190 6.26 40.04 -11.80
C PHE A 190 7.16 39.77 -10.59
N SER A 191 6.84 40.34 -9.43
CA SER A 191 7.46 39.94 -8.17
C SER A 191 6.82 38.68 -7.59
N SER A 192 5.67 38.27 -8.13
CA SER A 192 4.93 37.09 -7.71
C SER A 192 4.13 36.51 -8.88
N LYS A 193 3.94 35.19 -8.86
CA LYS A 193 3.13 34.44 -9.82
C LYS A 193 1.62 34.63 -9.59
N TYR A 194 1.24 35.15 -8.42
CA TYR A 194 -0.15 35.36 -8.00
C TYR A 194 -0.47 36.83 -7.72
N PRO A 195 -0.16 37.76 -8.63
CA PRO A 195 -0.51 39.15 -8.40
C PRO A 195 -2.03 39.32 -8.56
N ARG A 196 -2.64 40.15 -7.70
CA ARG A 196 -4.07 40.51 -7.83
C ARG A 196 -4.40 41.27 -9.12
N ARG A 197 -3.41 41.81 -9.85
CA ARG A 197 -3.57 42.55 -11.11
C ARG A 197 -2.36 42.34 -12.05
N ASN A 198 -2.62 42.34 -13.36
CA ASN A 198 -1.69 42.38 -14.51
C ASN A 198 -1.28 41.04 -15.16
N ILE A 199 -2.22 40.29 -15.70
CA ILE A 199 -1.92 39.23 -16.69
C ILE A 199 -1.87 39.88 -18.10
N GLY A 200 -0.85 39.57 -18.92
CA GLY A 200 -0.94 39.74 -20.39
C GLY A 200 -0.23 40.91 -21.09
N ARG A 201 0.90 41.46 -20.60
CA ARG A 201 1.67 42.40 -21.44
C ARG A 201 2.53 41.65 -22.50
N PRO A 202 2.61 42.12 -23.76
CA PRO A 202 3.18 41.38 -24.88
C PRO A 202 4.68 41.03 -24.75
N ASN A 203 5.44 41.88 -24.05
CA ASN A 203 6.90 41.78 -23.93
C ASN A 203 7.39 40.93 -22.75
N ARG A 204 6.51 40.14 -22.13
CA ARG A 204 6.77 39.46 -20.85
C ARG A 204 6.89 37.95 -20.99
N GLY A 205 7.87 37.38 -20.31
CA GLY A 205 7.93 35.94 -20.08
C GLY A 205 6.71 35.43 -19.32
N GLY A 206 6.20 34.28 -19.73
CA GLY A 206 5.14 33.57 -19.05
C GLY A 206 5.58 32.94 -17.73
N PHE A 207 4.61 32.53 -16.93
CA PHE A 207 4.87 31.77 -15.71
C PHE A 207 5.33 30.34 -16.04
N GLY A 208 6.24 29.82 -15.23
CA GLY A 208 6.55 28.39 -15.24
C GLY A 208 5.35 27.57 -14.79
N GLY A 209 5.15 26.41 -15.40
CA GLY A 209 4.09 25.47 -14.99
C GLY A 209 4.28 24.94 -13.57
N MET A 210 3.22 24.44 -12.95
CA MET A 210 3.33 23.71 -11.70
C MET A 210 4.08 22.39 -11.92
N GLY A 211 4.81 21.97 -10.90
CA GLY A 211 5.45 20.67 -10.78
C GLY A 211 4.50 19.62 -10.21
N LEU A 212 5.02 18.75 -9.35
CA LEU A 212 4.30 17.63 -8.74
C LEU A 212 4.62 17.52 -7.25
N VAL A 213 3.61 17.31 -6.42
CA VAL A 213 3.79 16.95 -5.01
C VAL A 213 3.06 15.64 -4.75
N GLU A 214 3.78 14.63 -4.28
CA GLU A 214 3.21 13.33 -3.91
C GLU A 214 3.54 13.01 -2.46
N LEU A 215 2.52 12.58 -1.73
CA LEU A 215 2.59 12.30 -0.31
C LEU A 215 2.17 10.86 -0.07
N PHE A 216 3.09 10.07 0.44
CA PHE A 216 2.95 8.65 0.63
C PHE A 216 2.84 8.30 2.12
N ALA A 217 1.74 7.67 2.53
CA ALA A 217 1.54 7.21 3.90
C ALA A 217 0.76 5.86 3.93
N PRO A 218 0.82 5.06 5.01
CA PRO A 218 0.16 3.74 5.05
C PRO A 218 -1.35 3.81 4.77
N ASP A 219 -2.03 4.78 5.36
CA ASP A 219 -3.41 5.15 5.05
C ASP A 219 -3.45 6.64 4.65
N PRO A 220 -3.41 6.96 3.35
CA PRO A 220 -3.30 8.36 2.89
C PRO A 220 -4.48 9.25 3.30
N VAL A 221 -5.63 8.64 3.65
CA VAL A 221 -6.81 9.38 4.10
C VAL A 221 -6.63 9.84 5.54
N ASN A 222 -6.12 8.96 6.41
CA ASN A 222 -6.04 9.21 7.85
C ASN A 222 -4.64 9.59 8.35
N ASN A 223 -3.60 9.33 7.56
CA ASN A 223 -2.21 9.55 7.95
C ASN A 223 -1.57 10.76 7.25
N ILE A 224 -2.32 11.49 6.42
CA ILE A 224 -1.84 12.72 5.78
C ILE A 224 -2.70 13.88 6.27
N VAL A 225 -2.16 14.65 7.20
CA VAL A 225 -2.85 15.77 7.86
C VAL A 225 -2.29 17.07 7.30
N ILE A 226 -3.09 17.72 6.45
CA ILE A 226 -2.70 18.95 5.76
C ILE A 226 -3.84 19.96 5.85
N PRO A 227 -3.58 21.17 6.37
CA PRO A 227 -4.54 22.27 6.29
C PRO A 227 -4.69 22.72 4.82
N LYS A 228 -5.92 23.02 4.42
CA LYS A 228 -6.24 23.42 3.04
C LYS A 228 -5.39 24.60 2.58
N GLY A 229 -4.85 24.52 1.36
CA GLY A 229 -4.09 25.62 0.72
C GLY A 229 -2.63 25.77 1.19
N GLN A 230 -2.13 24.86 2.02
CA GLN A 230 -0.75 24.90 2.55
C GLN A 230 0.28 24.22 1.63
N ILE A 231 -0.14 23.57 0.56
CA ILE A 231 0.76 22.85 -0.35
C ILE A 231 0.48 23.30 -1.77
N ARG A 232 1.53 23.42 -2.58
CA ARG A 232 1.42 23.85 -3.97
C ARG A 232 2.31 23.06 -4.92
N PRO A 233 1.79 22.45 -6.01
CA PRO A 233 0.37 22.21 -6.29
C PRO A 233 -0.32 21.35 -5.22
N GLU A 234 -1.65 21.21 -5.31
CA GLU A 234 -2.39 20.26 -4.45
C GLU A 234 -1.76 18.86 -4.55
N PRO A 235 -1.44 18.22 -3.42
CA PRO A 235 -0.68 16.98 -3.44
C PRO A 235 -1.53 15.78 -3.87
N ILE A 236 -0.89 14.85 -4.56
CA ILE A 236 -1.42 13.52 -4.78
C ILE A 236 -1.11 12.68 -3.55
N ARG A 237 -2.13 12.03 -3.00
CA ARG A 237 -2.02 11.21 -1.79
C ARG A 237 -2.00 9.74 -2.18
N LEU A 238 -0.92 9.05 -1.86
CA LEU A 238 -0.66 7.68 -2.32
C LEU A 238 -0.33 6.76 -1.15
N PRO A 239 -0.65 5.46 -1.22
CA PRO A 239 -0.25 4.51 -0.19
C PRO A 239 1.28 4.35 -0.18
N SER A 240 1.91 4.40 0.99
CA SER A 240 3.37 4.22 1.10
C SER A 240 3.81 2.86 0.59
N THR A 241 4.90 2.87 -0.19
CA THR A 241 5.52 1.66 -0.76
C THR A 241 6.48 0.97 0.19
N PHE A 242 6.74 1.57 1.36
CA PHE A 242 7.48 0.95 2.45
C PHE A 242 6.84 1.28 3.80
N GLY A 243 7.00 0.39 4.75
CA GLY A 243 6.50 0.59 6.09
C GLY A 243 6.86 -0.54 7.01
N PHE A 244 6.61 -0.35 8.31
CA PHE A 244 6.63 -1.45 9.26
C PHE A 244 5.39 -2.32 9.12
N LEU A 245 4.36 -1.84 8.41
CA LEU A 245 3.19 -2.61 8.02
C LEU A 245 3.16 -2.77 6.50
N SER A 246 2.88 -3.98 6.04
CA SER A 246 2.44 -4.23 4.67
C SER A 246 1.21 -5.13 4.69
N ARG A 247 0.38 -5.05 3.65
CA ARG A 247 -0.92 -5.72 3.61
C ARG A 247 -1.11 -6.47 2.30
N ALA A 248 -1.58 -7.70 2.40
CA ALA A 248 -2.11 -8.47 1.28
C ALA A 248 -3.58 -8.77 1.55
N ARG A 249 -4.43 -8.54 0.56
CA ARG A 249 -5.87 -8.78 0.65
C ARG A 249 -6.34 -9.54 -0.57
N SER A 250 -7.18 -10.55 -0.37
CA SER A 250 -7.81 -11.25 -1.49
C SER A 250 -8.93 -10.43 -2.10
N ARG A 251 -9.26 -10.69 -3.37
CA ARG A 251 -10.62 -10.41 -3.83
C ARG A 251 -11.61 -11.31 -3.07
N TRP A 252 -12.90 -11.01 -3.17
CA TRP A 252 -13.93 -11.92 -2.71
C TRP A 252 -13.82 -13.25 -3.46
N ILE A 253 -13.72 -14.34 -2.72
CA ILE A 253 -13.62 -15.71 -3.22
C ILE A 253 -14.99 -16.35 -3.07
N PHE A 254 -15.60 -16.77 -4.17
CA PHE A 254 -16.82 -17.56 -4.13
C PHE A 254 -16.48 -18.99 -3.74
N THR A 255 -17.03 -19.46 -2.62
CA THR A 255 -16.83 -20.81 -2.08
C THR A 255 -17.92 -21.80 -2.51
N GLY A 256 -18.80 -21.38 -3.43
CA GLY A 256 -19.90 -22.19 -3.95
C GLY A 256 -21.20 -22.05 -3.15
N ALA A 257 -22.30 -22.48 -3.77
CA ALA A 257 -23.59 -22.65 -3.10
C ALA A 257 -23.60 -24.03 -2.44
N THR A 258 -23.06 -24.13 -1.24
CA THR A 258 -22.93 -25.41 -0.54
C THR A 258 -23.95 -25.53 0.56
N VAL A 259 -24.51 -26.72 0.73
CA VAL A 259 -25.51 -27.00 1.76
C VAL A 259 -24.90 -28.00 2.72
N ARG A 260 -25.04 -27.76 4.03
CA ARG A 260 -24.48 -28.66 5.03
C ARG A 260 -25.08 -30.05 4.90
N GLN A 261 -24.24 -31.08 4.87
CA GLN A 261 -24.71 -32.45 5.06
C GLN A 261 -25.25 -32.61 6.48
N THR A 262 -26.40 -33.29 6.63
CA THR A 262 -26.96 -33.62 7.95
C THR A 262 -25.97 -34.45 8.77
N LYS A 263 -26.17 -34.49 10.10
CA LYS A 263 -25.50 -35.45 10.99
C LYS A 263 -25.89 -36.92 10.74
N ASN A 264 -26.80 -37.22 9.81
CA ASN A 264 -27.30 -38.56 9.60
C ASN A 264 -26.42 -39.32 8.59
N SER A 265 -25.64 -40.28 9.09
CA SER A 265 -24.73 -41.12 8.30
C SER A 265 -25.43 -42.03 7.29
N SER A 266 -26.74 -42.27 7.44
CA SER A 266 -27.51 -43.14 6.54
C SER A 266 -27.80 -42.51 5.18
N TRP A 267 -27.64 -41.19 5.03
CA TRP A 267 -27.98 -40.48 3.80
C TRP A 267 -26.92 -39.42 3.43
N PRO A 268 -25.80 -39.82 2.81
CA PRO A 268 -24.69 -38.91 2.47
C PRO A 268 -25.04 -37.84 1.44
N ARG A 269 -26.29 -37.78 0.95
CA ARG A 269 -26.79 -36.72 0.05
C ARG A 269 -28.02 -36.00 0.60
N TYR A 270 -28.45 -36.27 1.84
CA TYR A 270 -29.61 -35.61 2.41
C TYR A 270 -29.28 -34.17 2.79
N LEU A 271 -29.98 -33.24 2.16
CA LEU A 271 -30.05 -31.84 2.58
C LEU A 271 -30.83 -31.82 3.90
N ASP A 272 -30.28 -31.23 4.96
CA ASP A 272 -31.02 -31.09 6.22
C ASP A 272 -32.18 -30.10 6.02
N PRO A 273 -33.45 -30.56 5.97
CA PRO A 273 -34.58 -29.65 5.86
C PRO A 273 -34.83 -28.91 7.18
N ALA A 274 -34.24 -29.39 8.30
CA ALA A 274 -34.38 -28.82 9.63
C ALA A 274 -33.28 -27.79 9.98
N LEU A 275 -32.26 -27.60 9.11
CA LEU A 275 -31.40 -26.43 9.24
C LEU A 275 -32.25 -25.18 9.03
N ALA A 276 -32.43 -24.40 10.11
CA ALA A 276 -33.08 -23.10 10.08
C ALA A 276 -32.72 -22.36 8.80
N GLY A 277 -33.74 -21.97 8.02
CA GLY A 277 -33.57 -21.38 6.70
C GLY A 277 -32.50 -20.29 6.74
N GLY A 278 -31.35 -20.54 6.10
CA GLY A 278 -30.24 -19.59 6.08
C GLY A 278 -28.87 -20.14 6.47
N LYS A 279 -28.74 -21.30 7.12
CA LYS A 279 -27.44 -21.98 7.33
C LYS A 279 -26.88 -22.67 6.06
N ARG A 280 -27.00 -22.01 4.92
CA ARG A 280 -26.43 -22.48 3.64
C ARG A 280 -25.01 -21.89 3.50
N GLY A 281 -24.03 -22.70 3.14
CA GLY A 281 -22.64 -22.30 2.96
C GLY A 281 -21.68 -23.01 3.91
N PRO A 282 -20.36 -22.85 3.70
CA PRO A 282 -19.40 -23.75 4.31
C PRO A 282 -18.86 -23.24 5.66
N GLU A 283 -18.72 -24.09 6.67
CA GLU A 283 -18.21 -23.65 7.98
C GLU A 283 -16.71 -23.27 7.89
N TYR A 284 -16.40 -21.98 8.05
CA TYR A 284 -15.02 -21.49 8.10
C TYR A 284 -14.40 -21.73 9.46
N ARG A 285 -13.19 -22.30 9.49
CA ARG A 285 -12.40 -22.48 10.71
C ARG A 285 -11.04 -21.82 10.55
N PHE A 286 -10.49 -21.26 11.61
CA PHE A 286 -9.13 -20.75 11.61
C PHE A 286 -8.64 -20.70 13.04
N ALA A 287 -7.35 -20.94 13.27
CA ALA A 287 -6.75 -21.05 14.58
C ALA A 287 -5.27 -20.69 14.53
N GLY A 288 -4.63 -20.61 15.69
CA GLY A 288 -3.23 -20.22 15.82
C GLY A 288 -3.00 -18.71 15.81
N THR A 289 -4.03 -17.95 16.15
CA THR A 289 -3.99 -16.49 16.31
C THR A 289 -4.56 -16.07 17.66
N HIS A 290 -4.09 -14.94 18.18
CA HIS A 290 -4.73 -14.29 19.32
C HIS A 290 -6.18 -13.95 19.00
N LYS A 291 -7.10 -14.26 19.91
CA LYS A 291 -8.55 -14.19 19.65
C LYS A 291 -9.15 -12.82 19.98
N SER A 292 -8.52 -12.07 20.88
CA SER A 292 -9.06 -10.83 21.43
C SER A 292 -7.95 -9.83 21.78
N GLY A 293 -8.36 -8.63 22.22
CA GLY A 293 -7.46 -7.56 22.64
C GLY A 293 -6.70 -6.90 21.47
N PRO A 294 -5.67 -6.07 21.80
CA PRO A 294 -4.87 -5.36 20.79
C PRO A 294 -4.16 -6.28 19.79
N GLN A 295 -3.92 -7.53 20.18
CA GLN A 295 -3.24 -8.55 19.38
C GLN A 295 -4.21 -9.38 18.51
N ALA A 296 -5.53 -9.14 18.54
CA ALA A 296 -6.49 -9.94 17.81
C ALA A 296 -6.09 -10.16 16.34
N GLY A 297 -6.05 -11.44 15.96
CA GLY A 297 -5.69 -11.95 14.63
C GLY A 297 -4.20 -12.13 14.39
N TYR A 298 -3.31 -11.59 15.24
CA TYR A 298 -1.88 -11.85 15.13
C TYR A 298 -1.57 -13.31 15.46
N VAL A 299 -0.60 -13.91 14.79
CA VAL A 299 -0.17 -15.29 15.07
C VAL A 299 0.23 -15.41 16.53
N ASP A 300 -0.36 -16.41 17.19
CA ASP A 300 -0.05 -16.76 18.58
C ASP A 300 1.33 -17.43 18.59
N TYR A 301 2.31 -16.70 19.12
CA TYR A 301 3.70 -17.10 19.15
C TYR A 301 4.14 -17.32 20.58
N ARG A 302 4.65 -18.53 20.87
CA ARG A 302 5.18 -18.89 22.18
C ARG A 302 6.69 -18.94 22.12
N SER A 303 7.31 -18.66 23.25
CA SER A 303 8.76 -18.73 23.38
C SER A 303 9.18 -19.14 24.77
N SER A 304 10.40 -19.67 24.85
CA SER A 304 11.08 -20.03 26.08
C SER A 304 12.47 -19.41 26.07
N VAL A 305 12.81 -18.69 27.14
CA VAL A 305 14.15 -18.12 27.33
C VAL A 305 15.01 -19.16 28.05
N THR A 306 16.14 -19.53 27.46
CA THR A 306 17.07 -20.54 28.01
C THR A 306 18.33 -19.90 28.58
N GLY A 307 18.53 -18.60 28.38
CA GLY A 307 19.63 -17.83 28.95
C GLY A 307 19.61 -16.38 28.46
N PRO A 308 20.54 -15.53 28.95
CA PRO A 308 20.64 -14.14 28.49
C PRO A 308 20.78 -14.07 26.96
N GLY A 309 19.84 -13.39 26.30
CA GLY A 309 19.83 -13.24 24.84
C GLY A 309 19.48 -14.51 24.04
N LYS A 310 19.17 -15.64 24.70
CA LYS A 310 18.85 -16.92 24.05
C LYS A 310 17.41 -17.31 24.31
N ALA A 311 16.62 -17.40 23.24
CA ALA A 311 15.26 -17.89 23.30
C ALA A 311 14.94 -18.76 22.09
N THR A 312 14.11 -19.78 22.32
CA THR A 312 13.50 -20.60 21.28
C THR A 312 12.04 -20.23 21.18
N GLY A 313 11.49 -20.11 19.97
CA GLY A 313 10.09 -19.79 19.77
C GLY A 313 9.43 -20.68 18.74
N TRP A 314 8.11 -20.76 18.81
CA TRP A 314 7.29 -21.58 17.94
C TRP A 314 5.87 -21.02 17.84
N PHE A 315 5.22 -21.29 16.72
CA PHE A 315 3.79 -21.01 16.57
C PHE A 315 2.97 -21.94 17.46
N TYR A 316 1.99 -21.37 18.14
CA TYR A 316 1.00 -22.18 18.85
C TYR A 316 -0.14 -22.55 17.91
N PHE A 317 -0.33 -23.85 17.71
CA PHE A 317 -1.51 -24.39 17.03
C PHE A 317 -2.29 -25.26 18.03
N PRO A 318 -3.59 -25.01 18.24
CA PRO A 318 -4.42 -25.86 19.09
C PRO A 318 -4.42 -27.31 18.61
N VAL A 319 -4.27 -28.24 19.55
CA VAL A 319 -4.46 -29.68 19.31
C VAL A 319 -5.95 -29.96 19.28
N ILE A 320 -6.44 -30.53 18.19
CA ILE A 320 -7.84 -30.90 17.99
C ILE A 320 -8.10 -32.29 18.58
N VAL A 321 -7.22 -33.25 18.26
CA VAL A 321 -7.26 -34.62 18.75
C VAL A 321 -5.83 -35.18 18.81
N SER A 322 -5.57 -36.08 19.75
CA SER A 322 -4.31 -36.81 19.86
C SER A 322 -4.56 -38.28 20.19
N GLY A 323 -3.57 -39.11 19.93
CA GLY A 323 -3.67 -40.54 20.20
C GLY A 323 -2.37 -41.27 19.86
N VAL A 324 -2.47 -42.59 19.74
CA VAL A 324 -1.38 -43.47 19.31
C VAL A 324 -1.77 -44.09 17.98
N VAL A 325 -0.87 -44.07 17.02
CA VAL A 325 -1.08 -44.67 15.70
C VAL A 325 -1.16 -46.18 15.85
N SER A 326 -2.33 -46.78 15.65
CA SER A 326 -2.46 -48.24 15.70
C SER A 326 -2.02 -48.90 14.40
N LYS A 327 -2.17 -48.20 13.27
CA LYS A 327 -1.72 -48.64 11.95
C LYS A 327 -1.37 -47.44 11.08
N ALA A 328 -0.29 -47.55 10.31
CA ALA A 328 0.11 -46.56 9.31
C ALA A 328 0.27 -47.25 7.96
N VAL A 329 -0.48 -46.81 6.97
CA VAL A 329 -0.46 -47.38 5.61
C VAL A 329 -0.02 -46.29 4.63
N PRO A 330 1.14 -46.43 3.97
CA PRO A 330 1.55 -45.51 2.91
C PRO A 330 0.56 -45.49 1.74
N ALA A 331 0.66 -44.46 0.91
CA ALA A 331 -0.16 -44.34 -0.29
C ALA A 331 0.42 -45.31 -1.34
N GLY A 332 -0.44 -45.92 -2.14
CA GLY A 332 -0.07 -47.01 -3.04
C GLY A 332 -1.14 -48.12 -3.04
N GLY A 333 -1.05 -49.01 -4.04
CA GLY A 333 -2.10 -50.00 -4.30
C GLY A 333 -3.44 -49.31 -4.58
N ASP A 334 -4.46 -49.64 -3.76
CA ASP A 334 -5.84 -49.15 -3.92
C ASP A 334 -6.12 -47.78 -3.27
N SER A 335 -5.12 -47.13 -2.63
CA SER A 335 -5.31 -45.85 -1.95
C SER A 335 -4.40 -44.75 -2.50
N ALA A 336 -5.01 -43.63 -2.90
CA ALA A 336 -4.30 -42.39 -3.25
C ALA A 336 -3.81 -41.59 -2.02
N PHE A 337 -4.11 -42.05 -0.80
CA PHE A 337 -3.81 -41.36 0.45
C PHE A 337 -2.96 -42.22 1.39
N HIS A 338 -2.15 -41.57 2.23
CA HIS A 338 -1.64 -42.24 3.44
C HIS A 338 -2.80 -42.38 4.43
N VAL A 339 -2.81 -43.48 5.19
CA VAL A 339 -3.87 -43.75 6.17
C VAL A 339 -3.24 -43.99 7.54
N VAL A 340 -3.70 -43.22 8.52
CA VAL A 340 -3.44 -43.44 9.94
C VAL A 340 -4.70 -43.97 10.58
N GLU A 341 -4.62 -45.10 11.29
CA GLU A 341 -5.72 -45.65 12.08
C GLU A 341 -5.52 -45.35 13.57
N TYR A 342 -6.64 -45.08 14.25
CA TYR A 342 -6.73 -44.88 15.69
C TYR A 342 -7.69 -45.88 16.31
N ALA A 343 -7.15 -46.92 16.95
CA ALA A 343 -7.92 -48.06 17.44
C ALA A 343 -9.05 -47.69 18.42
N LYS A 344 -8.88 -46.63 19.23
CA LYS A 344 -9.88 -46.21 20.22
C LYS A 344 -11.11 -45.52 19.61
N GLY A 345 -11.06 -45.14 18.33
CA GLY A 345 -12.08 -44.28 17.72
C GLY A 345 -12.10 -42.88 18.33
N GLY A 346 -13.10 -42.05 18.00
CA GLY A 346 -13.23 -40.72 18.60
C GLY A 346 -12.43 -39.62 17.89
N LEU A 347 -12.10 -39.79 16.61
CA LEU A 347 -11.55 -38.72 15.76
C LEU A 347 -12.57 -37.61 15.43
N GLY A 348 -13.81 -37.75 15.89
CA GLY A 348 -14.92 -36.85 15.62
C GLY A 348 -15.78 -37.30 14.43
N GLU A 349 -16.62 -36.39 13.95
CA GLU A 349 -17.48 -36.60 12.79
C GLU A 349 -16.65 -36.79 11.50
N THR A 350 -17.22 -37.44 10.49
CA THR A 350 -16.55 -37.63 9.19
C THR A 350 -16.12 -36.28 8.61
N ASN A 351 -14.88 -36.20 8.12
CA ASN A 351 -14.24 -34.98 7.60
C ASN A 351 -14.12 -33.82 8.59
N SER A 352 -14.34 -34.06 9.90
CA SER A 352 -14.18 -33.04 10.93
C SER A 352 -12.74 -32.63 11.19
N LEU A 353 -11.75 -33.19 10.50
CA LEU A 353 -10.32 -32.85 10.61
C LEU A 353 -9.74 -32.36 9.28
N LYS A 354 -10.53 -32.29 8.20
CA LYS A 354 -10.07 -31.87 6.88
C LYS A 354 -9.45 -30.47 6.90
N GLY A 355 -8.30 -30.32 6.25
CA GLY A 355 -7.52 -29.08 6.19
C GLY A 355 -6.58 -28.85 7.39
N ALA A 356 -6.73 -29.61 8.47
CA ALA A 356 -5.78 -29.62 9.58
C ALA A 356 -4.48 -30.36 9.21
N ARG A 357 -3.51 -30.39 10.13
CA ARG A 357 -2.25 -31.12 9.96
C ARG A 357 -2.17 -32.26 10.97
N LEU A 358 -1.85 -33.46 10.52
CA LEU A 358 -1.48 -34.56 11.40
C LEU A 358 0.03 -34.53 11.59
N GLN A 359 0.47 -34.51 12.84
CA GLN A 359 1.86 -34.65 13.24
C GLN A 359 2.04 -35.98 13.95
N VAL A 360 3.00 -36.79 13.49
CA VAL A 360 3.47 -37.96 14.24
C VAL A 360 4.62 -37.49 15.13
N VAL A 361 4.57 -37.81 16.42
CA VAL A 361 5.51 -37.32 17.43
C VAL A 361 6.12 -38.46 18.24
N GLN A 362 7.36 -38.25 18.69
CA GLN A 362 8.10 -39.15 19.57
C GLN A 362 8.50 -38.40 20.85
N GLY A 363 8.18 -38.98 22.01
CA GLY A 363 8.48 -38.36 23.31
C GLY A 363 7.79 -37.01 23.51
N GLY A 364 6.57 -36.83 22.99
CA GLY A 364 5.73 -35.64 23.15
C GLY A 364 6.17 -34.36 22.42
N ALA A 365 7.46 -34.20 22.10
CA ALA A 365 8.01 -32.96 21.53
C ALA A 365 8.63 -33.11 20.13
N ASN A 366 9.23 -34.26 19.81
CA ASN A 366 9.93 -34.45 18.54
C ASN A 366 8.95 -34.80 17.43
N VAL A 367 8.74 -33.91 16.46
CA VAL A 367 7.86 -34.16 15.31
C VAL A 367 8.61 -34.99 14.26
N LEU A 368 8.24 -36.27 14.15
CA LEU A 368 8.81 -37.19 13.15
C LEU A 368 8.34 -36.86 11.73
N GLY A 369 7.14 -36.31 11.58
CA GLY A 369 6.63 -35.85 10.30
C GLY A 369 5.27 -35.16 10.40
N GLU A 370 4.93 -34.39 9.38
CA GLU A 370 3.69 -33.61 9.30
C GLU A 370 3.05 -33.73 7.92
N TRP A 371 1.75 -34.02 7.87
CA TRP A 371 0.98 -34.17 6.63
C TRP A 371 -0.35 -33.43 6.68
N LEU A 372 -0.85 -32.98 5.52
CA LEU A 372 -2.19 -32.37 5.39
C LEU A 372 -3.27 -33.46 5.52
N VAL A 373 -4.27 -33.21 6.36
CA VAL A 373 -5.44 -34.07 6.50
C VAL A 373 -6.42 -33.80 5.35
N MET A 374 -6.64 -34.82 4.51
CA MET A 374 -7.57 -34.77 3.37
C MET A 374 -8.99 -35.14 3.77
N GLY A 375 -9.14 -35.92 4.85
CA GLY A 375 -10.41 -36.34 5.44
C GLY A 375 -10.20 -37.27 6.64
N ASN A 376 -11.28 -37.61 7.32
CA ASN A 376 -11.26 -38.59 8.41
C ASN A 376 -12.61 -39.31 8.54
N THR A 377 -12.59 -40.50 9.13
CA THR A 377 -13.74 -41.17 9.75
C THR A 377 -13.60 -41.10 11.27
N ASP A 378 -14.39 -41.89 12.01
CA ASP A 378 -14.26 -42.05 13.46
C ASP A 378 -12.93 -42.70 13.87
N LYS A 379 -12.35 -43.53 13.00
CA LYS A 379 -11.14 -44.35 13.27
C LYS A 379 -9.98 -44.12 12.31
N LYS A 380 -10.18 -43.51 11.14
CA LYS A 380 -9.13 -43.32 10.13
C LYS A 380 -8.91 -41.85 9.80
N VAL A 381 -7.66 -41.46 9.59
CA VAL A 381 -7.27 -40.17 9.02
C VAL A 381 -6.61 -40.40 7.67
N TYR A 382 -7.13 -39.75 6.64
CA TYR A 382 -6.57 -39.79 5.28
C TYR A 382 -5.68 -38.57 5.08
N LEU A 383 -4.43 -38.80 4.68
CA LEU A 383 -3.42 -37.76 4.56
C LEU A 383 -2.96 -37.59 3.11
N SER A 384 -2.59 -36.37 2.76
CA SER A 384 -1.98 -36.03 1.48
C SER A 384 -0.67 -36.83 1.30
N PRO A 385 -0.46 -37.47 0.13
CA PRO A 385 0.81 -38.10 -0.20
C PRO A 385 1.93 -37.07 -0.47
N LYS A 386 1.57 -35.79 -0.59
CA LYS A 386 2.52 -34.68 -0.73
C LYS A 386 2.80 -34.04 0.64
N GLY A 387 4.09 -33.82 0.92
CA GLY A 387 4.59 -33.19 2.15
C GLY A 387 5.10 -34.20 3.17
N GLY A 388 5.84 -33.72 4.17
CA GLY A 388 6.47 -34.55 5.20
C GLY A 388 7.64 -35.40 4.69
N PRO A 389 8.31 -36.16 5.57
CA PRO A 389 9.24 -37.21 5.17
C PRO A 389 8.51 -38.39 4.52
N ALA A 390 9.25 -39.36 4.00
CA ALA A 390 8.68 -40.58 3.43
C ALA A 390 7.76 -41.28 4.44
N PHE A 391 6.51 -41.52 4.03
CA PHE A 391 5.52 -42.14 4.91
C PHE A 391 5.76 -43.65 5.02
N SER A 392 5.72 -44.19 6.24
CA SER A 392 6.16 -45.54 6.56
C SER A 392 5.24 -46.24 7.56
N ALA A 393 5.14 -47.57 7.47
CA ALA A 393 4.45 -48.40 8.45
C ALA A 393 5.10 -48.32 9.86
N SER A 394 6.37 -47.92 9.94
CA SER A 394 7.11 -47.72 11.20
C SER A 394 6.54 -46.60 12.07
N PHE A 395 5.60 -45.79 11.57
CA PHE A 395 4.90 -44.83 12.40
C PHE A 395 3.89 -45.47 13.37
N ALA A 396 3.51 -46.75 13.16
CA ALA A 396 2.70 -47.48 14.13
C ALA A 396 3.38 -47.53 15.52
N GLY A 397 2.60 -47.36 16.57
CA GLY A 397 3.06 -47.26 17.96
C GLY A 397 3.53 -45.86 18.40
N ASN A 398 3.76 -44.94 17.46
CA ASN A 398 4.09 -43.56 17.82
C ASN A 398 2.84 -42.75 18.18
N GLU A 399 3.04 -41.70 18.95
CA GLU A 399 2.00 -40.73 19.24
C GLU A 399 1.68 -39.90 17.99
N PHE A 400 0.43 -39.47 17.86
CA PHE A 400 0.05 -38.46 16.87
C PHE A 400 -0.77 -37.36 17.53
N ARG A 401 -0.75 -36.20 16.89
CA ARG A 401 -1.68 -35.09 17.18
C ARG A 401 -2.13 -34.45 15.89
N VAL A 402 -3.41 -34.10 15.83
CA VAL A 402 -3.97 -33.30 14.74
C VAL A 402 -4.06 -31.86 15.24
N VAL A 403 -3.31 -30.97 14.61
CA VAL A 403 -3.22 -29.57 14.99
C VAL A 403 -3.94 -28.69 13.97
N ALA A 404 -4.57 -27.62 14.47
CA ALA A 404 -5.28 -26.64 13.66
C ALA A 404 -4.32 -25.66 12.93
N LYS A 405 -3.34 -26.22 12.20
CA LYS A 405 -2.33 -25.47 11.45
C LYS A 405 -2.81 -25.20 10.02
N TYR A 406 -3.30 -23.98 9.79
CA TYR A 406 -3.88 -23.55 8.52
C TYR A 406 -3.01 -22.56 7.75
N PHE A 407 -1.82 -22.24 8.26
CA PHE A 407 -0.89 -21.35 7.59
C PHE A 407 0.54 -21.84 7.78
N ASP A 408 1.43 -21.35 6.92
CA ASP A 408 2.86 -21.55 7.06
C ASP A 408 3.56 -20.20 6.87
N VAL A 409 4.19 -19.72 7.94
CA VAL A 409 4.85 -18.41 8.00
C VAL A 409 6.34 -18.61 8.18
N TRP A 410 7.11 -17.94 7.34
CA TRP A 410 8.55 -18.01 7.32
C TRP A 410 9.14 -16.62 7.49
N THR A 411 10.35 -16.53 8.02
CA THR A 411 11.11 -15.29 8.09
C THR A 411 12.57 -15.59 7.76
N ALA A 412 13.13 -14.85 6.80
CA ALA A 412 14.54 -15.02 6.38
C ALA A 412 14.93 -16.47 6.06
N GLY A 413 14.04 -17.21 5.38
CA GLY A 413 14.31 -18.58 4.94
C GLY A 413 14.15 -19.65 6.01
N ALA A 414 13.69 -19.31 7.23
CA ALA A 414 13.36 -20.27 8.28
C ALA A 414 11.88 -20.19 8.68
N ASN A 415 11.31 -21.29 9.16
CA ASN A 415 9.96 -21.30 9.75
C ASN A 415 10.00 -20.59 11.12
N GLY A 416 9.01 -19.74 11.40
CA GLY A 416 8.94 -18.99 12.66
C GLY A 416 9.26 -17.50 12.53
N PHE A 417 9.34 -16.84 13.69
CA PHE A 417 9.71 -15.43 13.78
C PHE A 417 11.04 -15.25 14.53
N PRO A 418 11.93 -14.34 14.08
CA PRO A 418 13.08 -13.93 14.87
C PRO A 418 12.60 -13.36 16.20
N LEU A 419 13.23 -13.81 17.28
CA LEU A 419 12.91 -13.37 18.62
C LEU A 419 13.72 -12.14 19.03
N ARG A 420 13.07 -11.30 19.82
CA ARG A 420 13.68 -10.30 20.69
C ARG A 420 13.67 -10.85 22.11
N VAL A 421 14.79 -10.70 22.81
CA VAL A 421 14.91 -11.10 24.22
C VAL A 421 15.27 -9.88 25.04
N ILE A 422 14.45 -9.55 26.04
CA ILE A 422 14.68 -8.43 26.97
C ILE A 422 14.55 -9.01 28.38
N GLY A 423 15.67 -9.18 29.09
CA GLY A 423 15.67 -9.85 30.38
C GLY A 423 15.18 -11.31 30.28
N LYS A 424 14.10 -11.64 30.99
CA LYS A 424 13.45 -12.97 30.96
C LYS A 424 12.30 -13.06 29.96
N ASP A 425 11.96 -11.95 29.32
CA ASP A 425 10.86 -11.90 28.36
C ASP A 425 11.39 -12.07 26.94
N SER A 426 10.61 -12.76 26.12
CA SER A 426 10.88 -12.83 24.68
C SER A 426 9.60 -12.61 23.89
N SER A 427 9.74 -11.90 22.78
CA SER A 427 8.63 -11.60 21.86
C SER A 427 9.13 -11.63 20.42
N PRO A 428 8.27 -11.95 19.45
CA PRO A 428 8.69 -11.95 18.06
C PRO A 428 8.95 -10.51 17.58
N LYS A 429 10.05 -10.29 16.84
CA LYS A 429 10.40 -8.98 16.25
C LYS A 429 9.43 -8.58 15.13
N VAL A 430 8.93 -9.59 14.42
CA VAL A 430 7.96 -9.45 13.33
C VAL A 430 6.79 -10.37 13.59
N ASN A 431 5.61 -10.05 13.10
CA ASN A 431 4.45 -10.92 13.22
C ASN A 431 3.51 -10.74 12.00
N VAL A 432 2.56 -11.65 11.83
CA VAL A 432 1.55 -11.62 10.77
C VAL A 432 0.18 -11.63 11.44
N ARG A 433 -0.75 -10.80 10.96
CA ARG A 433 -2.15 -10.81 11.37
C ARG A 433 -3.01 -11.34 10.24
N PHE A 434 -3.87 -12.30 10.55
CA PHE A 434 -4.87 -12.84 9.64
C PHE A 434 -6.25 -12.37 10.05
N GLY A 435 -7.02 -11.82 9.11
CA GLY A 435 -8.42 -11.46 9.29
C GLY A 435 -9.29 -11.98 8.16
N PHE A 436 -10.56 -12.23 8.47
CA PHE A 436 -11.53 -12.79 7.52
C PHE A 436 -12.80 -11.94 7.46
N ALA A 437 -13.39 -11.85 6.29
CA ALA A 437 -14.71 -11.27 6.09
C ALA A 437 -15.54 -12.16 5.15
N ALA A 438 -16.86 -12.11 5.28
CA ALA A 438 -17.78 -12.83 4.40
C ALA A 438 -18.98 -11.98 4.01
N CYS A 439 -19.62 -12.27 2.88
CA CYS A 439 -20.85 -11.62 2.45
C CYS A 439 -21.79 -12.59 1.72
N ALA A 440 -23.07 -12.22 1.65
CA ALA A 440 -24.11 -13.02 1.01
C ALA A 440 -24.11 -12.87 -0.53
N GLY A 441 -23.58 -11.75 -1.03
CA GLY A 441 -23.55 -11.41 -2.45
C GLY A 441 -23.10 -9.98 -2.65
N PHE A 442 -23.42 -9.42 -3.82
CA PHE A 442 -23.10 -8.03 -4.19
C PHE A 442 -24.36 -7.34 -4.74
N ASP A 443 -24.50 -6.05 -4.46
CA ASP A 443 -25.54 -5.23 -5.08
C ASP A 443 -25.16 -4.84 -6.52
N LYS A 444 -26.02 -4.07 -7.19
CA LYS A 444 -25.81 -3.61 -8.58
C LYS A 444 -24.55 -2.74 -8.74
N ASP A 445 -24.08 -2.15 -7.66
CA ASP A 445 -22.91 -1.26 -7.62
C ASP A 445 -21.66 -2.02 -7.13
N GLY A 446 -21.74 -3.34 -6.94
CA GLY A 446 -20.63 -4.19 -6.51
C GLY A 446 -20.34 -4.16 -5.01
N ASN A 447 -21.19 -3.55 -4.19
CA ASN A 447 -20.98 -3.50 -2.74
C ASN A 447 -21.42 -4.83 -2.08
N PRO A 448 -20.70 -5.31 -1.05
CA PRO A 448 -21.02 -6.58 -0.40
C PRO A 448 -22.32 -6.50 0.40
N ILE A 449 -23.28 -7.36 0.10
CA ILE A 449 -24.56 -7.48 0.81
C ILE A 449 -24.38 -8.31 2.08
N ALA A 450 -24.92 -7.82 3.20
CA ALA A 450 -24.87 -8.48 4.51
C ALA A 450 -23.45 -8.93 4.92
N ARG A 451 -22.47 -8.04 4.68
CA ARG A 451 -21.07 -8.22 5.04
C ARG A 451 -20.91 -8.48 6.54
N TYR A 452 -20.07 -9.45 6.88
CA TYR A 452 -19.60 -9.70 8.23
C TYR A 452 -18.07 -9.72 8.32
N PRO A 453 -17.50 -9.05 9.33
CA PRO A 453 -18.17 -8.06 10.17
C PRO A 453 -18.70 -6.89 9.33
N ALA A 454 -19.59 -6.05 9.86
CA ALA A 454 -20.11 -4.89 9.10
C ALA A 454 -18.97 -3.97 8.62
N LYS A 455 -17.90 -3.85 9.42
CA LYS A 455 -16.66 -3.13 9.10
C LYS A 455 -15.45 -3.94 9.57
N GLY A 456 -14.31 -3.84 8.87
CA GLY A 456 -13.08 -4.54 9.27
C GLY A 456 -13.13 -6.06 9.03
N PHE A 457 -12.47 -6.84 9.89
CA PHE A 457 -12.28 -8.28 9.73
C PHE A 457 -12.53 -9.00 11.06
N ALA A 458 -13.03 -10.23 10.98
CA ALA A 458 -13.11 -11.16 12.09
C ALA A 458 -11.76 -11.88 12.27
N TYR A 459 -11.37 -12.07 13.52
CA TYR A 459 -10.07 -12.64 13.89
C TYR A 459 -10.17 -13.95 14.66
N ASP A 460 -11.35 -14.25 15.23
CA ASP A 460 -11.64 -15.51 15.90
C ASP A 460 -12.60 -16.34 15.06
N LEU A 461 -12.08 -17.39 14.44
CA LEU A 461 -12.85 -18.47 13.81
C LEU A 461 -12.61 -19.81 14.51
N GLU A 462 -12.02 -19.79 15.71
CA GLU A 462 -11.70 -20.96 16.52
C GLU A 462 -12.81 -21.22 17.55
N THR A 463 -13.37 -20.15 18.12
CA THR A 463 -14.44 -20.23 19.11
C THR A 463 -15.78 -20.51 18.41
N PRO A 464 -16.54 -21.54 18.82
CA PRO A 464 -17.83 -21.88 18.18
C PRO A 464 -18.85 -20.73 18.15
N SER A 465 -18.95 -19.95 19.24
CA SER A 465 -19.87 -18.81 19.32
C SER A 465 -19.48 -17.68 18.36
N GLU A 466 -18.19 -17.39 18.19
CA GLU A 466 -17.72 -16.39 17.24
C GLU A 466 -17.91 -16.86 15.79
N ARG A 467 -17.70 -18.14 15.51
CA ARG A 467 -18.04 -18.74 14.21
C ARG A 467 -19.52 -18.60 13.89
N GLU A 468 -20.41 -18.73 14.87
CA GLU A 468 -21.86 -18.60 14.64
C GLU A 468 -22.24 -17.20 14.15
N LYS A 469 -21.55 -16.14 14.62
CA LYS A 469 -21.76 -14.77 14.14
C LYS A 469 -21.41 -14.59 12.66
N PHE A 470 -20.54 -15.45 12.14
CA PHE A 470 -20.21 -15.52 10.71
C PHE A 470 -21.41 -15.96 9.85
N TRP A 471 -22.49 -16.45 10.45
CA TRP A 471 -23.74 -16.87 9.80
C TRP A 471 -24.96 -16.10 10.28
N SER A 472 -24.93 -15.60 11.51
CA SER A 472 -26.05 -14.86 12.08
C SER A 472 -26.33 -13.55 11.31
N ASP A 473 -27.61 -13.24 11.16
CA ASP A 473 -28.09 -11.94 10.68
C ASP A 473 -28.22 -10.89 11.80
N GLY A 474 -27.91 -11.27 13.05
CA GLY A 474 -28.09 -10.43 14.24
C GLY A 474 -29.53 -10.30 14.74
N LYS A 475 -30.50 -10.93 14.07
CA LYS A 475 -31.95 -10.93 14.39
C LYS A 475 -32.47 -12.32 14.77
N GLY A 476 -31.57 -13.26 15.05
CA GLY A 476 -31.91 -14.66 15.35
C GLY A 476 -32.08 -15.54 14.11
N GLY A 477 -31.90 -14.99 12.90
CA GLY A 477 -31.87 -15.73 11.64
C GLY A 477 -30.45 -16.03 11.17
N TYR A 478 -30.37 -16.65 9.99
CA TYR A 478 -29.13 -17.04 9.35
C TYR A 478 -29.06 -16.54 7.91
N LEU A 479 -27.86 -16.18 7.47
CA LEU A 479 -27.58 -15.77 6.10
C LEU A 479 -26.51 -16.67 5.52
N GLY A 480 -26.76 -17.17 4.31
CA GLY A 480 -25.74 -17.86 3.57
C GLY A 480 -24.70 -16.87 3.08
N ARG A 481 -23.44 -17.05 3.50
CA ARG A 481 -22.31 -16.20 3.10
C ARG A 481 -21.30 -17.00 2.27
N PRO A 482 -21.57 -17.24 0.97
CA PRO A 482 -20.71 -18.05 0.12
C PRO A 482 -19.47 -17.29 -0.36
N TYR A 483 -19.40 -15.97 -0.14
CA TYR A 483 -18.23 -15.18 -0.49
C TYR A 483 -17.38 -14.93 0.76
N VAL A 484 -16.07 -15.14 0.65
CA VAL A 484 -15.10 -14.93 1.72
C VAL A 484 -13.92 -14.11 1.22
N MET A 485 -13.32 -13.34 2.10
CA MET A 485 -12.13 -12.54 1.85
C MET A 485 -11.16 -12.73 3.01
N PHE A 486 -9.86 -12.79 2.71
CA PHE A 486 -8.82 -12.73 3.72
C PHE A 486 -8.04 -11.42 3.64
N ASP A 487 -7.55 -10.96 4.79
CA ASP A 487 -6.66 -9.82 4.99
C ASP A 487 -5.45 -10.31 5.79
N ILE A 488 -4.27 -10.14 5.23
CA ILE A 488 -2.99 -10.47 5.86
C ILE A 488 -2.24 -9.16 6.07
N LEU A 489 -1.93 -8.84 7.31
CA LEU A 489 -1.08 -7.70 7.67
C LEU A 489 0.25 -8.23 8.17
N PHE A 490 1.34 -7.90 7.48
CA PHE A 490 2.70 -8.19 7.91
C PHE A 490 3.20 -7.02 8.75
N ASN A 491 3.73 -7.31 9.93
CA ASN A 491 4.27 -6.32 10.86
C ASN A 491 5.77 -6.58 11.07
N LEU A 492 6.62 -5.69 10.57
CA LEU A 492 8.09 -5.79 10.59
C LEU A 492 8.72 -5.26 11.88
N SER A 493 7.94 -4.64 12.77
CA SER A 493 8.41 -4.13 14.06
C SER A 493 7.32 -4.35 15.10
N TYR A 494 6.96 -5.62 15.30
CA TYR A 494 5.83 -6.02 16.13
C TYR A 494 6.02 -5.58 17.58
N ASN A 495 5.06 -4.81 18.08
CA ASN A 495 4.93 -4.45 19.48
C ASN A 495 3.75 -5.24 20.08
N PRO A 496 3.99 -6.23 20.96
CA PRO A 496 2.91 -7.04 21.52
C PRO A 496 1.92 -6.21 22.38
N ALA A 497 2.36 -5.14 23.01
CA ALA A 497 1.50 -4.27 23.82
C ALA A 497 0.60 -3.38 22.96
N ASN A 498 1.10 -2.91 21.82
CA ASN A 498 0.33 -2.13 20.86
C ASN A 498 0.80 -2.38 19.42
N PRO A 499 0.24 -3.39 18.72
CA PRO A 499 0.70 -3.75 17.37
C PRO A 499 0.47 -2.68 16.29
N SER A 500 -0.26 -1.60 16.61
CA SER A 500 -0.46 -0.47 15.68
C SER A 500 0.73 0.50 15.66
N VAL A 501 1.64 0.40 16.63
CA VAL A 501 2.83 1.24 16.75
C VAL A 501 4.07 0.34 16.67
N PRO A 502 5.11 0.73 15.92
CA PRO A 502 6.34 -0.06 15.88
C PRO A 502 7.01 -0.06 17.26
N MET A 503 7.51 -1.22 17.70
CA MET A 503 8.17 -1.36 19.00
C MET A 503 9.42 -0.45 19.14
N SER A 504 10.23 -0.32 18.09
CA SER A 504 11.33 0.66 18.03
C SER A 504 11.72 0.87 16.57
N PHE A 505 11.82 2.13 16.14
CA PHE A 505 12.22 2.46 14.77
C PHE A 505 13.69 2.14 14.47
N GLY A 506 14.55 2.10 15.50
CA GLY A 506 15.96 1.75 15.33
C GLY A 506 16.19 0.31 14.85
N GLU A 507 15.16 -0.54 14.90
CA GLU A 507 15.24 -1.93 14.46
C GLU A 507 14.80 -2.15 13.00
N LEU A 508 14.25 -1.13 12.35
CA LEU A 508 13.85 -1.18 10.96
C LEU A 508 15.02 -0.72 10.08
N THR A 509 15.70 -1.70 9.48
CA THR A 509 16.82 -1.51 8.55
C THR A 509 16.48 -2.19 7.22
N PRO A 510 17.23 -1.92 6.14
CA PRO A 510 17.09 -2.67 4.90
C PRO A 510 17.26 -4.19 5.07
N SER A 511 17.98 -4.62 6.12
CA SER A 511 18.21 -6.02 6.49
C SER A 511 17.20 -6.58 7.50
N THR A 512 16.15 -5.84 7.88
CA THR A 512 15.10 -6.36 8.76
C THR A 512 14.48 -7.62 8.15
N PRO A 513 14.45 -8.74 8.89
CA PRO A 513 13.86 -9.98 8.40
C PRO A 513 12.40 -9.78 8.00
N ARG A 514 12.03 -10.22 6.79
CA ARG A 514 10.66 -10.05 6.28
C ARG A 514 9.87 -11.34 6.48
N PRO A 515 8.72 -11.29 7.17
CA PRO A 515 7.83 -12.43 7.24
C PRO A 515 7.17 -12.67 5.88
N GLU A 516 7.03 -13.93 5.50
CA GLU A 516 6.35 -14.39 4.29
C GLU A 516 5.31 -15.45 4.68
N VAL A 517 4.16 -15.44 4.00
CA VAL A 517 3.16 -16.51 4.12
C VAL A 517 3.31 -17.42 2.90
N ARG A 518 3.83 -18.63 3.10
CA ARG A 518 4.03 -19.60 2.00
C ARG A 518 2.77 -20.40 1.68
N SER A 519 1.95 -20.63 2.70
CA SER A 519 0.64 -21.24 2.50
C SER A 519 -0.38 -20.64 3.46
N LEU A 520 -1.59 -20.45 2.93
CA LEU A 520 -2.78 -20.13 3.69
C LEU A 520 -3.87 -21.09 3.20
N VAL A 521 -4.31 -21.96 4.10
CA VAL A 521 -5.46 -22.82 3.90
C VAL A 521 -6.63 -22.10 4.55
N LEU A 522 -7.67 -21.83 3.77
CA LEU A 522 -8.95 -21.42 4.33
C LEU A 522 -9.81 -22.69 4.48
N PRO A 523 -9.77 -23.39 5.62
CA PRO A 523 -10.55 -24.60 5.76
C PRO A 523 -12.02 -24.21 5.84
N PHE A 524 -12.79 -24.77 4.92
CA PHE A 524 -14.22 -24.64 4.91
C PHE A 524 -14.82 -26.04 4.84
N ARG A 525 -15.90 -26.29 5.59
CA ARG A 525 -16.58 -27.59 5.62
C ARG A 525 -17.94 -27.51 4.95
N PHE A 526 -18.24 -28.53 4.15
CA PHE A 526 -19.57 -28.79 3.62
C PHE A 526 -20.26 -29.82 4.49
#